data_AF-A0A5S9MEZ7-F1
#
_entry.id   AF-A0A5S9MEZ7-F1
#
_cell.length_a   1.000
_cell.length_b   1.000
_cell.length_c   1.000
_cell.angle_alpha   90.00
_cell.angle_beta   90.00
_cell.angle_gamma   90.00
#
_symmetry.space_group_name_H-M   'P 1'
#
loop_
_entity.id
_entity.type
_entity.pdbx_description
1 polymer ?
#
loop_
_entity_poly.entity_id
_entity_poly.type
_entity_poly.pdbx_seq_one_letter_code
_entity_poly.pdbx_strand_id
1 'polypeptide(L)'
;MRLVWSVVQRFLNRGYEPDDLFQIGCIGLLKSVDKFDLSYDVKFSTYAVPMIIGEIQRFIRDDGTVKVSRSLKELGNKIRRARDELSKSHGRMPTVQEIAEYLDITPEDVVLAQEAVTLPIIHS
;
A
#
# COMPACT_ATOMS: atom_id res chain seq x y z
N MET A 1 -5.54 -23.58 -3.02
CA MET A 1 -5.62 -22.13 -3.30
C MET A 1 -4.64 -21.62 -4.37
N ARG A 2 -4.21 -22.43 -5.37
CA ARG A 2 -3.25 -21.98 -6.40
C ARG A 2 -3.80 -20.88 -7.31
N LEU A 3 -5.11 -20.90 -7.57
CA LEU A 3 -5.80 -19.90 -8.38
C LEU A 3 -5.68 -18.49 -7.79
N VAL A 4 -5.90 -18.34 -6.48
CA VAL A 4 -5.84 -17.04 -5.80
C VAL A 4 -4.44 -16.46 -5.93
N TRP A 5 -3.41 -17.27 -5.64
CA TRP A 5 -2.02 -16.83 -5.77
C TRP A 5 -1.69 -16.42 -7.22
N SER A 6 -2.10 -17.18 -8.24
CA SER A 6 -1.87 -16.77 -9.64
C SER A 6 -2.49 -15.42 -10.00
N VAL A 7 -3.59 -15.04 -9.34
CA VAL A 7 -4.22 -13.72 -9.54
C VAL A 7 -3.47 -12.65 -8.74
N VAL A 8 -3.12 -12.91 -7.48
CA VAL A 8 -2.38 -11.97 -6.60
C VAL A 8 -1.04 -11.56 -7.21
N GLN A 9 -0.36 -12.48 -7.91
CA GLN A 9 0.91 -12.18 -8.59
C GLN A 9 0.83 -10.98 -9.55
N ARG A 10 -0.36 -10.69 -10.10
CA ARG A 10 -0.60 -9.55 -11.01
C ARG A 10 -0.65 -8.19 -10.30
N PHE A 11 -0.74 -8.19 -8.97
CA PHE A 11 -0.86 -7.01 -8.12
C PHE A 11 0.38 -6.78 -7.24
N LEU A 12 1.39 -7.65 -7.35
CA LEU A 12 2.69 -7.44 -6.73
C LEU A 12 3.31 -6.12 -7.21
N ASN A 13 4.18 -5.54 -6.39
CA ASN A 13 4.82 -4.23 -6.62
C ASN A 13 3.88 -3.01 -6.59
N ARG A 14 2.61 -3.18 -6.19
CA ARG A 14 1.71 -2.05 -5.88
C ARG A 14 1.83 -1.57 -4.42
N GLY A 15 2.92 -2.01 -3.75
CA GLY A 15 3.28 -1.74 -2.36
C GLY A 15 2.47 -2.50 -1.30
N TYR A 16 1.57 -3.41 -1.68
CA TYR A 16 0.72 -4.14 -0.73
C TYR A 16 1.41 -5.44 -0.33
N GLU A 17 1.27 -5.84 0.92
CA GLU A 17 1.77 -7.13 1.37
C GLU A 17 1.04 -8.24 0.61
N PRO A 18 1.77 -9.21 0.03
CA PRO A 18 1.14 -10.24 -0.79
C PRO A 18 0.15 -11.11 -0.01
N ASP A 19 0.38 -11.31 1.28
CA ASP A 19 -0.50 -12.08 2.16
C ASP A 19 -1.84 -11.37 2.38
N ASP A 20 -1.85 -10.04 2.49
CA ASP A 20 -3.09 -9.25 2.59
C ASP A 20 -3.91 -9.39 1.30
N LEU A 21 -3.25 -9.24 0.15
CA LEU A 21 -3.90 -9.43 -1.15
C LEU A 21 -4.43 -10.86 -1.34
N PHE A 22 -3.72 -11.85 -0.80
CA PHE A 22 -4.15 -13.25 -0.82
C PHE A 22 -5.39 -13.48 0.04
N GLN A 23 -5.47 -12.90 1.23
CA GLN A 23 -6.66 -12.98 2.08
C GLN A 23 -7.87 -12.35 1.39
N ILE A 24 -7.72 -11.14 0.83
CA ILE A 24 -8.78 -10.48 0.05
C ILE A 24 -9.17 -11.33 -1.17
N GLY A 25 -8.20 -11.91 -1.86
CA GLY A 25 -8.44 -12.81 -2.97
C GLY A 25 -9.20 -14.08 -2.56
N CYS A 26 -8.96 -14.60 -1.35
CA CYS A 26 -9.73 -15.72 -0.80
C CYS A 26 -11.20 -15.34 -0.53
N ILE A 27 -11.48 -14.10 -0.10
CA ILE A 27 -12.86 -13.60 0.03
C ILE A 27 -13.56 -13.58 -1.34
N GLY A 28 -12.88 -13.10 -2.38
CA GLY A 28 -13.42 -13.12 -3.74
C GLY A 28 -13.67 -14.53 -4.28
N LEU A 29 -12.80 -15.47 -3.95
CA LEU A 29 -12.98 -16.88 -4.26
C LEU A 29 -14.22 -17.45 -3.54
N LEU A 30 -14.37 -17.21 -2.23
CA LEU A 30 -15.51 -17.71 -1.45
C LEU A 30 -16.84 -17.19 -1.99
N LYS A 31 -16.93 -15.88 -2.25
CA LYS A 31 -18.10 -15.27 -2.89
C LYS A 31 -18.41 -15.90 -4.25
N SER A 32 -17.40 -16.36 -4.99
CA SER A 32 -17.60 -16.99 -6.30
C SER A 32 -18.14 -18.39 -6.19
N VAL A 33 -17.81 -19.12 -5.12
CA VAL A 33 -18.43 -20.42 -4.82
C VAL A 33 -19.93 -20.23 -4.53
N ASP A 34 -20.29 -19.22 -3.73
CA ASP A 34 -21.70 -18.96 -3.37
C ASP A 34 -22.58 -18.60 -4.57
N LYS A 35 -21.99 -18.05 -5.64
CA LYS A 35 -22.71 -17.56 -6.83
C LYS A 35 -22.59 -18.47 -8.05
N PHE A 36 -21.78 -19.52 -7.98
CA PHE A 36 -21.56 -20.39 -9.13
C PHE A 36 -22.68 -21.42 -9.23
N ASP A 37 -23.38 -21.40 -10.37
CA ASP A 37 -24.35 -22.44 -10.71
C ASP A 37 -23.65 -23.53 -11.53
N LEU A 38 -23.79 -24.77 -11.08
CA LEU A 38 -23.28 -25.97 -11.76
C LEU A 38 -24.00 -26.25 -13.08
N SER A 39 -25.15 -25.61 -13.34
CA SER A 39 -25.87 -25.70 -14.62
C SER A 39 -25.13 -25.03 -15.78
N TYR A 40 -24.15 -24.16 -15.51
CA TYR A 40 -23.36 -23.50 -16.55
C TYR A 40 -22.27 -24.44 -17.10
N ASP A 41 -22.21 -24.60 -18.42
CA ASP A 41 -21.18 -25.38 -19.13
C ASP A 41 -19.84 -24.59 -19.26
N VAL A 42 -19.38 -24.02 -18.16
CA VAL A 42 -18.11 -23.28 -18.11
C VAL A 42 -17.30 -23.66 -16.88
N LYS A 43 -15.98 -23.54 -16.99
CA LYS A 43 -15.09 -23.76 -15.84
C LYS A 43 -15.38 -22.74 -14.75
N PHE A 44 -15.38 -23.19 -13.49
CA PHE A 44 -15.51 -22.33 -12.31
C PHE A 44 -14.52 -21.15 -12.31
N SER A 45 -13.29 -21.35 -12.82
CA SER A 45 -12.28 -20.29 -12.94
C SER A 45 -12.75 -19.09 -13.76
N THR A 46 -13.67 -19.29 -14.72
CA THR A 46 -14.26 -18.23 -15.53
C THR A 46 -15.05 -17.23 -14.68
N TYR A 47 -15.71 -17.72 -13.61
CA TYR A 47 -16.44 -16.89 -12.65
C TYR A 47 -15.55 -16.40 -11.49
N ALA A 48 -14.65 -17.26 -11.01
CA ALA A 48 -13.83 -16.96 -9.84
C ALA A 48 -12.79 -15.86 -10.11
N VAL A 49 -12.11 -15.89 -11.27
CA VAL A 49 -11.02 -14.93 -11.56
C VAL A 49 -11.51 -13.47 -11.57
N PRO A 50 -12.61 -13.10 -12.26
CA PRO A 50 -13.14 -11.74 -12.21
C PRO A 50 -13.54 -11.29 -10.80
N MET A 51 -14.12 -12.18 -10.00
CA MET A 51 -14.52 -11.89 -8.62
C MET A 51 -13.31 -11.63 -7.71
N ILE A 52 -12.28 -12.47 -7.78
CA ILE A 52 -11.02 -12.29 -7.05
C ILE A 52 -10.37 -10.95 -7.41
N ILE A 53 -10.28 -10.64 -8.71
CA ILE A 53 -9.73 -9.36 -9.18
C ILE A 53 -10.55 -8.19 -8.65
N GLY A 54 -11.88 -8.28 -8.71
CA GLY A 54 -12.77 -7.22 -8.25
C GLY A 54 -12.60 -6.90 -6.77
N GLU A 55 -12.52 -7.92 -5.91
CA GLU A 55 -12.29 -7.72 -4.47
C GLU A 55 -10.92 -7.10 -4.19
N ILE A 56 -9.86 -7.58 -4.86
CA ILE A 56 -8.50 -6.99 -4.72
C ILE A 56 -8.48 -5.53 -5.17
N GLN A 57 -9.08 -5.21 -6.33
CA GLN A 57 -9.13 -3.84 -6.83
C GLN A 57 -9.97 -2.92 -5.95
N ARG A 58 -11.08 -3.43 -5.38
CA ARG A 58 -11.88 -2.70 -4.41
C ARG A 58 -11.06 -2.40 -3.17
N PHE A 59 -10.40 -3.40 -2.59
CA PHE A 59 -9.51 -3.22 -1.45
C PHE A 59 -8.43 -2.18 -1.73
N ILE A 60 -7.74 -2.25 -2.87
CA ILE A 60 -6.69 -1.28 -3.23
C ILE A 60 -7.24 0.14 -3.35
N ARG A 61 -8.48 0.31 -3.81
CA ARG A 61 -9.13 1.62 -3.94
C ARG A 61 -9.53 2.17 -2.58
N ASP A 62 -10.11 1.33 -1.73
CA ASP A 62 -10.61 1.69 -0.41
C ASP A 62 -9.43 1.93 0.58
N ASP A 63 -8.32 1.20 0.41
CA ASP A 63 -7.11 1.29 1.25
C ASP A 63 -6.04 2.24 0.69
N GLY A 64 -6.15 2.68 -0.56
CA GLY A 64 -5.17 3.53 -1.24
C GLY A 64 -4.87 4.83 -0.49
N THR A 65 -5.88 5.46 0.11
CA THR A 65 -5.72 6.67 0.93
C THR A 65 -5.01 6.37 2.26
N VAL A 66 -5.34 5.25 2.89
CA VAL A 66 -4.76 4.84 4.19
C VAL A 66 -3.28 4.50 4.04
N LYS A 67 -2.91 3.83 2.95
CA LYS A 67 -1.54 3.42 2.69
C LYS A 67 -0.63 4.57 2.27
N VAL A 68 -1.10 5.51 1.45
CA VAL A 68 -0.35 6.75 1.17
C VAL A 68 -0.05 7.47 2.48
N SER A 69 -1.02 7.55 3.39
CA SER A 69 -0.81 8.10 4.73
C SER A 69 0.21 7.30 5.56
N ARG A 70 0.17 5.96 5.55
CA ARG A 70 1.17 5.13 6.24
C ARG A 70 2.57 5.29 5.68
N SER A 71 2.74 5.24 4.36
CA SER A 71 4.03 5.45 3.69
C SER A 71 4.58 6.86 3.95
N LEU A 72 3.74 7.90 3.93
CA LEU A 72 4.13 9.26 4.31
C LEU A 72 4.53 9.36 5.79
N LYS A 73 3.83 8.65 6.68
CA LYS A 73 4.16 8.60 8.10
C LYS A 73 5.48 7.87 8.39
N GLU A 74 5.73 6.76 7.68
CA GLU A 74 7.01 6.05 7.72
C GLU A 74 8.15 6.92 7.18
N LEU A 75 7.92 7.59 6.05
CA LEU A 75 8.87 8.54 5.49
C LEU A 75 9.15 9.70 6.45
N GLY A 76 8.13 10.25 7.09
CA GLY A 76 8.26 11.27 8.13
C GLY A 76 9.09 10.80 9.33
N ASN A 77 8.95 9.52 9.73
CA ASN A 77 9.80 8.93 10.76
C ASN A 77 11.26 8.79 10.31
N LYS A 78 11.52 8.41 9.05
CA LYS A 78 12.88 8.36 8.48
C LYS A 78 13.50 9.75 8.43
N ILE A 79 12.75 10.75 7.97
CA ILE A 79 13.14 12.16 7.95
C ILE A 79 13.49 12.65 9.35
N ARG A 80 12.71 12.31 10.38
CA ARG A 80 13.00 12.67 11.76
C ARG A 80 14.36 12.11 12.22
N ARG A 81 14.64 10.84 11.92
CA ARG A 81 15.91 10.19 12.27
C ARG A 81 17.08 10.81 11.52
N ALA A 82 16.96 10.98 10.20
CA ALA A 82 17.97 11.62 9.36
C ALA A 82 18.30 13.03 9.86
N ARG A 83 17.28 13.82 10.23
CA ARG A 83 17.45 15.15 10.81
C ARG A 83 18.26 15.11 12.11
N ASP A 84 17.96 14.17 13.01
CA ASP A 84 18.66 14.05 14.29
C ASP A 84 20.13 13.60 14.10
N GLU A 85 20.40 12.72 13.13
CA GLU A 85 21.76 12.26 12.79
C GLU A 85 22.60 13.34 12.10
N LEU A 86 22.03 14.02 11.10
CA LEU A 86 22.66 15.15 10.43
C LEU A 86 22.88 16.32 11.40
N SER A 87 21.94 16.57 12.32
CA SER A 87 22.11 17.62 13.32
C SER A 87 23.28 17.35 14.27
N LYS A 88 23.52 16.08 14.61
CA LYS A 88 24.67 15.68 15.45
C LYS A 88 25.99 15.81 14.70
N SER A 89 26.02 15.44 13.42
CA SER A 89 27.25 15.49 12.60
C SER A 89 27.61 16.92 12.17
N HIS A 90 26.63 17.75 11.81
CA HIS A 90 26.87 19.11 11.34
C HIS A 90 26.95 20.15 12.47
N GLY A 91 26.51 19.80 13.69
CA GLY A 91 26.44 20.72 14.83
C GLY A 91 25.40 21.84 14.67
N ARG A 92 24.52 21.74 13.67
CA ARG A 92 23.42 22.67 13.37
C ARG A 92 22.23 21.90 12.80
N MET A 93 21.07 22.53 12.72
CA MET A 93 19.94 21.91 12.01
C MET A 93 20.27 21.73 10.51
N PRO A 94 19.99 20.55 9.93
CA PRO A 94 20.12 20.33 8.50
C PRO A 94 18.95 20.98 7.75
N THR A 95 19.22 21.40 6.53
CA THR A 95 18.23 21.93 5.58
C THR A 95 17.42 20.79 4.95
N VAL A 96 16.27 21.13 4.35
CA VAL A 96 15.43 20.18 3.59
C VAL A 96 16.25 19.50 2.50
N GLN A 97 17.11 20.25 1.81
CA GLN A 97 17.97 19.74 0.74
C GLN A 97 18.97 18.69 1.27
N GLU A 98 19.62 18.96 2.40
CA GLU A 98 20.57 18.02 3.02
C GLU A 98 19.90 16.73 3.48
N ILE A 99 18.66 16.81 3.99
CA ILE A 99 17.87 15.63 4.36
C ILE A 99 17.47 14.83 3.13
N ALA A 100 17.04 15.52 2.06
CA ALA A 100 16.65 14.91 0.80
C ALA A 100 17.81 14.14 0.17
N GLU A 101 19.00 14.76 0.11
CA GLU A 101 20.23 14.12 -0.37
C GLU A 101 20.66 12.94 0.50
N TYR A 102 20.54 13.04 1.83
CA TYR A 102 20.89 11.96 2.75
C TYR A 102 19.95 10.74 2.61
N LEU A 103 18.67 10.97 2.31
CA LEU A 103 17.66 9.93 2.18
C LEU A 103 17.44 9.46 0.73
N ASP A 104 18.14 10.04 -0.24
CA ASP A 104 17.99 9.80 -1.69
C ASP A 104 16.53 9.99 -2.16
N ILE A 105 15.93 11.11 -1.78
CA ILE A 105 14.55 11.50 -2.12
C ILE A 105 14.49 12.96 -2.59
N THR A 106 13.33 13.39 -3.06
CA THR A 106 13.14 14.78 -3.48
C THR A 106 12.90 15.71 -2.28
N PRO A 107 13.30 17.00 -2.35
CA PRO A 107 12.93 18.00 -1.34
C PRO A 107 11.42 18.11 -1.15
N GLU A 108 10.64 17.94 -2.22
CA GLU A 108 9.18 17.94 -2.19
C GLU A 108 8.63 16.80 -1.33
N ASP A 109 9.16 15.58 -1.46
CA ASP A 109 8.78 14.42 -0.64
C ASP A 109 9.08 14.66 0.85
N VAL A 110 10.18 15.37 1.16
CA VAL A 110 10.54 15.74 2.53
C VAL A 110 9.49 16.69 3.13
N VAL A 111 9.11 17.73 2.39
CA VAL A 111 8.09 18.70 2.84
C VAL A 111 6.75 18.02 3.03
N LEU A 112 6.31 17.24 2.03
CA LEU A 112 5.04 16.53 2.04
C LEU A 112 4.92 15.59 3.24
N ALA A 113 5.97 14.82 3.53
CA ALA A 113 6.00 13.90 4.66
C ALA A 113 6.05 14.62 6.02
N GLN A 114 6.72 15.78 6.11
CA GLN A 114 6.74 16.59 7.34
C GLN A 114 5.37 17.21 7.66
N GLU A 115 4.64 17.67 6.63
CA GLU A 115 3.27 18.18 6.78
C GLU A 115 2.31 17.08 7.24
N ALA A 116 2.42 15.88 6.66
CA ALA A 116 1.61 14.72 7.00
C ALA A 116 1.78 14.22 8.45
N VAL A 117 2.94 14.47 9.08
CA VAL A 117 3.18 14.12 10.49
C VAL A 117 2.66 15.20 11.46
N THR A 118 2.57 16.45 11.00
CA THR A 118 2.18 17.60 11.83
C THR A 118 0.65 17.75 11.91
N LEU A 119 -0.08 17.35 10.87
CA LEU A 119 -1.54 17.34 10.87
C LEU A 119 -2.05 16.07 11.57
N PRO A 120 -2.71 16.17 12.74
CA PRO A 120 -3.51 15.05 13.21
C PRO A 120 -4.60 14.84 12.16
N ILE A 121 -4.66 13.65 11.60
CA ILE A 121 -5.73 13.24 10.69
C ILE A 121 -7.01 13.19 11.54
N ILE A 122 -7.68 14.33 11.67
CA ILE A 122 -9.04 14.41 12.20
C ILE A 122 -9.92 13.92 11.05
N HIS A 123 -10.16 12.62 10.99
CA HIS A 123 -11.32 12.12 10.26
C HIS A 123 -12.55 12.37 11.15
N SER A 124 -13.37 13.33 10.74
CA SER A 124 -14.76 13.49 11.19
C SER A 124 -15.68 12.55 10.41
#